data_AF-A0A441CWT3-F1
#
_entry.id   AF-A0A441CWT3-F1
#
_cell.length_a   1.000
_cell.length_b   1.000
_cell.length_c   1.000
_cell.angle_alpha   90.00
_cell.angle_beta   90.00
_cell.angle_gamma   90.00
#
_symmetry.space_group_name_H-M   'P 1'
#
loop_
_entity.id
_entity.type
_entity.pdbx_description
1 polymer ?
#
loop_
_entity_poly.entity_id
_entity_poly.type
_entity_poly.pdbx_seq_one_letter_code
_entity_poly.pdbx_strand_id
1 'polypeptide(L)'
;MTPSPHAEALGRARTAADFAAVIALLDSDLKNAAARKLELEKAKGRAMFGRGDLAATRAALSEANAVVALLEKTREAANARRAAAQGEACVDIAALADEIRANAAALDERWRMAQWLIEQLRQQLFDADALRRAVATANSQLDAAGVANLKINPTAIRRAAVTGRRATAPARLSAAAIQADKMLLSLLSPGGALDPRPALGAPVGGIAARFSLRGRGRG
;
A
#
# COMPACT_ATOMS: atom_id res chain seq x y z
N MET A 1 -48.32 16.44 -19.70
CA MET A 1 -47.39 15.38 -19.26
C MET A 1 -46.94 15.72 -17.85
N THR A 2 -47.41 14.99 -16.85
CA THR A 2 -46.90 15.12 -15.49
C THR A 2 -45.49 14.53 -15.43
N PRO A 3 -44.52 15.22 -14.79
CA PRO A 3 -43.15 14.71 -14.69
C PRO A 3 -43.14 13.38 -13.92
N SER A 4 -42.22 12.48 -14.30
CA SER A 4 -42.03 11.21 -13.60
C SER A 4 -41.67 11.48 -12.13
N PRO A 5 -42.32 10.79 -11.16
CA PRO A 5 -41.98 10.94 -9.76
C PRO A 5 -40.50 10.60 -9.53
N HIS A 6 -39.85 11.38 -8.66
CA HIS A 6 -38.42 11.26 -8.34
C HIS A 6 -37.44 11.47 -9.51
N ALA A 7 -37.87 12.07 -10.63
CA ALA A 7 -36.98 12.35 -11.78
C ALA A 7 -35.70 13.10 -11.41
N GLU A 8 -35.77 14.06 -10.49
CA GLU A 8 -34.58 14.79 -10.01
C GLU A 8 -33.63 13.93 -9.17
N ALA A 9 -34.18 13.04 -8.33
CA ALA A 9 -33.37 12.13 -7.52
C ALA A 9 -32.67 11.11 -8.42
N LEU A 10 -33.39 10.61 -9.43
CA LEU A 10 -32.85 9.71 -10.45
C LEU A 10 -31.80 10.39 -11.35
N GLY A 11 -31.95 11.70 -11.62
CA GLY A 11 -30.96 12.51 -12.34
C GLY A 11 -29.71 12.83 -11.53
N ARG A 12 -29.81 12.83 -10.19
CA ARG A 12 -28.69 13.05 -9.26
C ARG A 12 -27.97 11.77 -8.84
N ALA A 13 -28.62 10.62 -8.92
CA ALA A 13 -28.02 9.33 -8.58
C ALA A 13 -26.78 9.02 -9.45
N ARG A 14 -25.68 8.61 -8.80
CA ARG A 14 -24.43 8.26 -9.48
C ARG A 14 -23.95 6.86 -9.09
N THR A 15 -24.22 6.43 -7.86
CA THR A 15 -23.78 5.13 -7.36
C THR A 15 -24.91 4.11 -7.35
N ALA A 16 -24.53 2.83 -7.27
CA ALA A 16 -25.48 1.73 -7.09
C ALA A 16 -26.38 1.92 -5.84
N ALA A 17 -25.85 2.52 -4.78
CA ALA A 17 -26.58 2.80 -3.55
C ALA A 17 -27.60 3.93 -3.76
N ASP A 18 -27.23 4.99 -4.48
CA ASP A 18 -28.16 6.09 -4.81
C ASP A 18 -29.34 5.57 -5.65
N PHE A 19 -29.06 4.75 -6.66
CA PHE A 19 -30.12 4.13 -7.46
C PHE A 19 -30.99 3.19 -6.63
N ALA A 20 -30.41 2.42 -5.70
CA ALA A 20 -31.17 1.56 -4.79
C ALA A 20 -32.15 2.35 -3.90
N ALA A 21 -31.72 3.52 -3.40
CA ALA A 21 -32.58 4.40 -2.62
C ALA A 21 -33.75 4.96 -3.45
N VAL A 22 -33.51 5.35 -4.70
CA VAL A 22 -34.57 5.83 -5.61
C VAL A 22 -35.54 4.70 -5.98
N ILE A 23 -35.04 3.48 -6.20
CA ILE A 23 -35.89 2.30 -6.47
C ILE A 23 -36.82 2.01 -5.29
N ALA A 24 -36.33 2.12 -4.05
CA ALA A 24 -37.15 1.90 -2.87
C ALA A 24 -38.31 2.90 -2.75
N LEU A 25 -38.09 4.16 -3.16
CA LEU A 25 -39.15 5.18 -3.24
C LEU A 25 -40.17 4.83 -4.34
N LEU A 26 -39.69 4.46 -5.52
CA LEU A 26 -40.55 4.02 -6.64
C LEU A 26 -41.39 2.78 -6.28
N ASP A 27 -40.84 1.84 -5.50
CA ASP A 27 -41.56 0.67 -4.98
C ASP A 27 -42.69 1.06 -4.02
N SER A 28 -42.48 2.10 -3.21
CA SER A 28 -43.52 2.66 -2.34
C SER A 28 -44.63 3.32 -3.14
N ASP A 29 -44.26 4.14 -4.14
CA ASP A 29 -45.21 4.81 -5.03
C ASP A 29 -46.03 3.81 -5.85
N LEU A 30 -45.40 2.73 -6.33
CA LEU A 30 -46.09 1.64 -7.02
C LEU A 30 -47.14 0.96 -6.14
N LYS A 31 -46.81 0.67 -4.87
CA LYS A 31 -47.77 0.10 -3.92
C LYS A 31 -48.96 1.03 -3.71
N ASN A 32 -48.71 2.33 -3.54
CA ASN A 32 -49.75 3.34 -3.36
C ASN A 32 -50.63 3.49 -4.62
N ALA A 33 -50.02 3.51 -5.81
CA ALA A 33 -50.72 3.59 -7.09
C ALA A 33 -51.58 2.34 -7.34
N ALA A 34 -51.08 1.15 -7.00
CA ALA A 34 -51.83 -0.11 -7.09
C ALA A 34 -53.04 -0.14 -6.14
N ALA A 35 -52.88 0.34 -4.90
CA ALA A 35 -53.98 0.46 -3.96
C ALA A 35 -55.06 1.44 -4.45
N ARG A 36 -54.65 2.60 -5.00
CA ARG A 36 -55.56 3.57 -5.59
C ARG A 36 -56.30 3.01 -6.81
N LYS A 37 -55.61 2.27 -7.67
CA LYS A 37 -56.22 1.58 -8.82
C LYS A 37 -57.28 0.58 -8.36
N LEU A 38 -57.02 -0.21 -7.31
CA LEU A 38 -57.97 -1.17 -6.77
C LEU A 38 -59.25 -0.48 -6.24
N GLU A 39 -59.10 0.66 -5.54
CA GLU A 39 -60.26 1.44 -5.08
C GLU A 39 -61.07 2.04 -6.23
N LEU A 40 -60.40 2.46 -7.31
CA LEU A 40 -61.06 2.94 -8.52
C LEU A 40 -61.82 1.83 -9.26
N GLU A 41 -61.29 0.60 -9.31
CA GLU A 41 -62.02 -0.55 -9.85
C GLU A 41 -63.27 -0.87 -9.03
N LYS A 42 -63.19 -0.81 -7.68
CA LYS A 42 -64.37 -0.96 -6.81
C LYS A 42 -65.39 0.16 -7.05
N ALA A 43 -64.93 1.41 -7.23
CA ALA A 43 -65.79 2.56 -7.50
C ALA A 43 -66.49 2.46 -8.87
N LYS A 44 -65.76 2.02 -9.91
CA LYS A 44 -66.32 1.70 -11.22
C LYS A 44 -67.38 0.60 -11.12
N GLY A 45 -67.12 -0.44 -10.33
CA GLY A 45 -68.10 -1.48 -10.00
C GLY A 45 -69.40 -0.90 -9.45
N ARG A 46 -69.33 0.00 -8.45
CA ARG A 46 -70.50 0.69 -7.89
C ARG A 46 -71.21 1.60 -8.90
N ALA A 47 -70.46 2.32 -9.73
CA ALA A 47 -71.00 3.22 -10.75
C ALA A 47 -71.74 2.46 -11.86
N MET A 48 -71.33 1.23 -12.20
CA MET A 48 -72.06 0.38 -13.16
C MET A 48 -73.48 0.01 -12.67
N PHE A 49 -73.71 -0.01 -11.36
CA PHE A 49 -75.03 -0.25 -10.75
C PHE A 49 -75.77 1.05 -10.40
N GLY A 50 -75.45 2.16 -11.07
CA GLY A 50 -76.15 3.45 -10.92
C GLY A 50 -75.77 4.26 -9.68
N ARG A 51 -74.76 3.83 -8.90
CA ARG A 51 -74.23 4.61 -7.77
C ARG A 51 -72.93 5.32 -8.16
N GLY A 52 -73.06 6.49 -8.79
CA GLY A 52 -71.97 7.40 -9.13
C GLY A 52 -71.76 7.60 -10.63
N ASP A 53 -70.69 8.32 -10.99
CA ASP A 53 -70.35 8.67 -12.37
C ASP A 53 -69.41 7.61 -12.99
N LEU A 54 -69.94 6.82 -13.93
CA LEU A 54 -69.20 5.77 -14.64
C LEU A 54 -68.15 6.34 -15.60
N ALA A 55 -68.41 7.51 -16.21
CA ALA A 55 -67.46 8.13 -17.14
C ALA A 55 -66.25 8.67 -16.38
N ALA A 56 -66.49 9.38 -15.28
CA ALA A 56 -65.41 9.90 -14.42
C ALA A 56 -64.55 8.78 -13.81
N THR A 57 -65.17 7.68 -13.34
CA THR A 57 -64.42 6.54 -12.78
C THR A 57 -63.58 5.80 -13.82
N ARG A 58 -64.06 5.67 -15.07
CA ARG A 58 -63.27 5.11 -16.18
C ARG A 58 -62.07 5.99 -16.55
N ALA A 59 -62.26 7.30 -16.60
CA ALA A 59 -61.17 8.25 -16.85
C ALA A 59 -60.09 8.18 -15.76
N ALA A 60 -60.49 8.22 -14.49
CA ALA A 60 -59.58 8.11 -13.35
C ALA A 60 -58.83 6.77 -13.31
N LEU A 61 -59.48 5.66 -13.68
CA LEU A 61 -58.85 4.36 -13.78
C LEU A 61 -57.82 4.31 -14.92
N SER A 62 -58.12 4.90 -16.07
CA SER A 62 -57.17 4.99 -17.18
C SER A 62 -55.95 5.81 -16.80
N GLU A 63 -56.13 6.90 -16.07
CA GLU A 63 -55.03 7.72 -15.54
C GLU A 63 -54.20 6.92 -14.53
N ALA A 64 -54.84 6.20 -13.60
CA ALA A 64 -54.13 5.35 -12.64
C ALA A 64 -53.31 4.24 -13.32
N ASN A 65 -53.84 3.64 -14.39
CA ASN A 65 -53.09 2.68 -15.21
C ASN A 65 -51.86 3.31 -15.88
N ALA A 66 -52.00 4.53 -16.42
CA ALA A 66 -50.87 5.24 -17.03
C ALA A 66 -49.79 5.57 -16.00
N VAL A 67 -50.17 5.94 -14.77
CA VAL A 67 -49.24 6.20 -13.66
C VAL A 67 -48.49 4.94 -13.24
N VAL A 68 -49.18 3.79 -13.09
CA VAL A 68 -48.54 2.51 -12.76
C VAL A 68 -47.52 2.12 -13.85
N ALA A 69 -47.91 2.20 -15.12
CA ALA A 69 -47.01 1.87 -16.23
C ALA A 69 -45.78 2.79 -16.29
N LEU A 70 -45.94 4.09 -16.00
CA LEU A 70 -44.83 5.04 -15.94
C LEU A 70 -43.87 4.71 -14.78
N LEU A 71 -44.40 4.37 -13.61
CA LEU A 71 -43.61 3.99 -12.44
C LEU A 71 -42.84 2.69 -12.66
N GLU A 72 -43.47 1.67 -13.24
CA GLU A 72 -42.83 0.40 -13.59
C GLU A 72 -41.68 0.62 -14.56
N LYS A 73 -41.92 1.37 -15.64
CA LYS A 73 -40.88 1.71 -16.63
C LYS A 73 -39.73 2.50 -16.00
N THR A 74 -40.04 3.44 -15.11
CA THR A 74 -39.01 4.25 -14.42
C THR A 74 -38.17 3.39 -13.48
N ARG A 75 -38.80 2.44 -12.78
CA ARG A 75 -38.13 1.47 -11.90
C ARG A 75 -37.21 0.53 -12.69
N GLU A 76 -37.66 0.02 -13.83
CA GLU A 76 -36.82 -0.82 -14.70
C GLU A 76 -35.58 -0.06 -15.18
N ALA A 77 -35.75 1.18 -15.65
CA ALA A 77 -34.64 2.03 -16.04
C ALA A 77 -33.67 2.31 -14.87
N ALA A 78 -34.19 2.52 -13.66
CA ALA A 78 -33.37 2.70 -12.46
C ALA A 78 -32.59 1.42 -12.10
N ASN A 79 -33.20 0.24 -12.21
CA ASN A 79 -32.56 -1.05 -11.98
C ASN A 79 -31.42 -1.32 -12.98
N ALA A 80 -31.65 -1.01 -14.27
CA ALA A 80 -30.61 -1.14 -15.29
C ALA A 80 -29.39 -0.25 -15.00
N ARG A 81 -29.62 1.01 -14.60
CA ARG A 81 -28.54 1.93 -14.21
C ARG A 81 -27.82 1.50 -12.94
N ARG A 82 -28.55 0.96 -11.95
CA ARG A 82 -27.96 0.38 -10.75
C ARG A 82 -27.00 -0.77 -11.09
N ALA A 83 -27.40 -1.69 -11.95
CA ALA A 83 -26.58 -2.82 -12.36
C ALA A 83 -25.31 -2.37 -13.09
N ALA A 84 -25.42 -1.37 -13.99
CA ALA A 84 -24.26 -0.78 -14.66
C ALA A 84 -23.27 -0.15 -13.67
N ALA A 85 -23.77 0.67 -12.73
CA ALA A 85 -22.93 1.30 -11.70
C ALA A 85 -22.27 0.27 -10.76
N GLN A 86 -22.92 -0.87 -10.49
CA GLN A 86 -22.29 -1.99 -9.75
C GLN A 86 -21.18 -2.65 -10.58
N GLY A 87 -21.41 -2.87 -11.87
CA GLY A 87 -20.42 -3.43 -12.78
C GLY A 87 -19.15 -2.57 -12.85
N GLU A 88 -19.29 -1.25 -13.02
CA GLU A 88 -18.19 -0.30 -13.05
C GLU A 88 -17.37 -0.33 -11.76
N ALA A 89 -18.02 -0.25 -10.59
CA ALA A 89 -17.33 -0.34 -9.30
C ALA A 89 -16.58 -1.68 -9.11
N CYS A 90 -17.14 -2.79 -9.58
CA CYS A 90 -16.48 -4.09 -9.55
C CYS A 90 -15.24 -4.13 -10.46
N VAL A 91 -15.29 -3.48 -11.63
CA VAL A 91 -14.14 -3.37 -12.55
C VAL A 91 -13.01 -2.56 -11.90
N ASP A 92 -13.33 -1.44 -11.25
CA ASP A 92 -12.34 -0.64 -10.52
C ASP A 92 -11.67 -1.44 -9.40
N ILE A 93 -12.45 -2.22 -8.64
CA ILE A 93 -11.93 -3.10 -7.58
C ILE A 93 -11.07 -4.23 -8.17
N ALA A 94 -11.49 -4.83 -9.30
CA ALA A 94 -10.71 -5.88 -9.96
C ALA A 94 -9.37 -5.34 -10.47
N ALA A 95 -9.35 -4.16 -11.08
CA ALA A 95 -8.13 -3.50 -11.54
C ALA A 95 -7.17 -3.20 -10.37
N LEU A 96 -7.70 -2.68 -9.26
CA LEU A 96 -6.91 -2.47 -8.04
C LEU A 96 -6.35 -3.79 -7.48
N ALA A 97 -7.16 -4.86 -7.50
CA ALA A 97 -6.70 -6.16 -7.03
C ALA A 97 -5.59 -6.74 -7.92
N ASP A 98 -5.69 -6.57 -9.24
CA ASP A 98 -4.66 -7.01 -10.18
C ASP A 98 -3.36 -6.19 -10.01
N GLU A 99 -3.47 -4.87 -9.81
CA GLU A 99 -2.32 -4.01 -9.49
C GLU A 99 -1.63 -4.45 -8.19
N ILE A 100 -2.40 -4.72 -7.13
CA ILE A 100 -1.86 -5.21 -5.85
C ILE A 100 -1.15 -6.56 -6.06
N ARG A 101 -1.70 -7.48 -6.85
CA ARG A 101 -1.06 -8.76 -7.15
C ARG A 101 0.24 -8.58 -7.93
N ALA A 102 0.27 -7.69 -8.93
CA ALA A 102 1.48 -7.38 -9.69
C ALA A 102 2.56 -6.77 -8.79
N ASN A 103 2.19 -5.83 -7.92
CA ASN A 103 3.10 -5.23 -6.94
C ASN A 103 3.63 -6.27 -5.95
N ALA A 104 2.80 -7.21 -5.49
CA ALA A 104 3.22 -8.28 -4.59
C ALA A 104 4.20 -9.26 -5.28
N ALA A 105 3.98 -9.61 -6.55
CA ALA A 105 4.90 -10.44 -7.32
C ALA A 105 6.25 -9.75 -7.52
N ALA A 106 6.24 -8.47 -7.89
CA ALA A 106 7.46 -7.67 -8.00
C ALA A 106 8.19 -7.57 -6.65
N LEU A 107 7.46 -7.47 -5.53
CA LEU A 107 8.04 -7.44 -4.20
C LEU A 107 8.72 -8.78 -3.85
N ASP A 108 8.10 -9.93 -4.15
CA ASP A 108 8.69 -11.26 -3.94
C ASP A 108 10.02 -11.41 -4.70
N GLU A 109 10.03 -11.04 -5.99
CA GLU A 109 11.24 -11.06 -6.81
C GLU A 109 12.37 -10.20 -6.22
N ARG A 110 12.03 -8.99 -5.74
CA ARG A 110 13.01 -8.09 -5.10
C ARG A 110 13.55 -8.69 -3.80
N TRP A 111 12.72 -9.34 -2.99
CA TRP A 111 13.17 -9.98 -1.76
C TRP A 111 14.06 -11.20 -2.01
N ARG A 112 13.71 -12.05 -2.98
CA ARG A 112 14.56 -13.18 -3.37
C ARG A 112 15.93 -12.71 -3.85
N MET A 113 15.96 -11.67 -4.67
CA MET A 113 17.21 -11.07 -5.14
C MET A 113 18.02 -10.47 -3.98
N ALA A 114 17.36 -9.76 -3.07
CA ALA A 114 18.01 -9.20 -1.88
C ALA A 114 18.61 -10.31 -0.99
N GLN A 115 17.87 -11.38 -0.73
CA GLN A 115 18.35 -12.53 0.03
C GLN A 115 19.59 -13.15 -0.63
N TRP A 116 19.52 -13.41 -1.94
CA TRP A 116 20.65 -13.95 -2.68
C TRP A 116 21.89 -13.04 -2.58
N LEU A 117 21.74 -11.73 -2.80
CA LEU A 117 22.84 -10.76 -2.68
C LEU A 117 23.41 -10.69 -1.26
N ILE A 118 22.57 -10.79 -0.23
CA ILE A 118 23.01 -10.80 1.17
C ILE A 118 23.87 -12.03 1.44
N GLU A 119 23.46 -13.22 1.01
CA GLU A 119 24.25 -14.44 1.22
C GLU A 119 25.56 -14.40 0.43
N GLN A 120 25.56 -13.89 -0.80
CA GLN A 120 26.79 -13.66 -1.56
C GLN A 120 27.74 -12.70 -0.82
N LEU A 121 27.21 -11.58 -0.30
CA LEU A 121 27.99 -10.63 0.49
C LEU A 121 28.57 -11.29 1.75
N ARG A 122 27.77 -12.09 2.48
CA ARG A 122 28.23 -12.80 3.68
C ARG A 122 29.40 -13.73 3.37
N GLN A 123 29.30 -14.51 2.29
CA GLN A 123 30.39 -15.41 1.88
C GLN A 123 31.67 -14.62 1.56
N GLN A 124 31.57 -13.54 0.78
CA GLN A 124 32.72 -12.69 0.45
C GLN A 124 33.36 -12.06 1.69
N LEU A 125 32.57 -11.67 2.69
CA LEU A 125 33.09 -11.15 3.96
C LEU A 125 33.83 -12.21 4.77
N PHE A 126 33.36 -13.47 4.78
CA PHE A 126 34.06 -14.57 5.44
C PHE A 126 35.38 -14.89 4.76
N ASP A 127 35.40 -14.95 3.42
CA ASP A 127 36.61 -15.20 2.65
C ASP A 127 37.63 -14.06 2.83
N ALA A 128 37.16 -12.81 2.84
CA ALA A 128 38.01 -11.64 3.10
C ALA A 128 38.62 -11.65 4.51
N ASP A 129 37.87 -12.06 5.54
CA ASP A 129 38.42 -12.18 6.91
C ASP A 129 39.46 -13.30 6.99
N ALA A 130 39.21 -14.44 6.35
CA ALA A 130 40.18 -15.53 6.28
C ALA A 130 41.51 -15.08 5.64
N LEU A 131 41.42 -14.36 4.51
CA LEU A 131 42.58 -13.76 3.85
C LEU A 131 43.28 -12.72 4.74
N ARG A 132 42.51 -11.87 5.43
CA ARG A 132 43.07 -10.87 6.36
C ARG A 132 43.88 -11.54 7.48
N ARG A 133 43.36 -12.63 8.05
CA ARG A 133 44.06 -13.40 9.09
C ARG A 133 45.35 -14.05 8.54
N ALA A 134 45.29 -14.62 7.33
CA ALA A 134 46.48 -15.18 6.68
C ALA A 134 47.57 -14.12 6.43
N VAL A 135 47.19 -12.92 5.94
CA VAL A 135 48.10 -11.79 5.78
C VAL A 135 48.69 -11.33 7.11
N ALA A 136 47.89 -11.29 8.19
CA ALA A 136 48.38 -10.94 9.52
C ALA A 136 49.42 -11.96 10.03
N THR A 137 49.18 -13.26 9.83
CA THR A 137 50.14 -14.31 10.17
C THR A 137 51.42 -14.17 9.35
N ALA A 138 51.34 -13.98 8.04
CA ALA A 138 52.51 -13.77 7.18
C ALA A 138 53.31 -12.52 7.60
N ASN A 139 52.63 -11.41 7.89
CA ASN A 139 53.27 -10.19 8.38
C ASN A 139 54.01 -10.43 9.70
N SER A 140 53.47 -11.23 10.62
CA SER A 140 54.16 -11.55 11.88
C SER A 140 55.43 -12.40 11.66
N GLN A 141 55.43 -13.29 10.65
CA GLN A 141 56.61 -14.05 10.26
C GLN A 141 57.67 -13.14 9.62
N LEU A 142 57.25 -12.18 8.79
CA LEU A 142 58.15 -11.16 8.23
C LEU A 142 58.78 -10.29 9.32
N ASP A 143 58.01 -9.92 10.35
CA ASP A 143 58.51 -9.20 11.53
C ASP A 143 59.57 -10.03 12.28
N ALA A 144 59.31 -11.32 12.51
CA ALA A 144 60.26 -12.22 13.16
C ALA A 144 61.56 -12.42 12.35
N ALA A 145 61.47 -12.36 11.02
CA ALA A 145 62.61 -12.46 10.11
C ALA A 145 63.33 -11.11 9.87
N GLY A 146 62.87 -10.00 10.46
CA GLY A 146 63.47 -8.67 10.33
C GLY A 146 63.27 -7.99 8.96
N VAL A 147 62.37 -8.50 8.11
CA VAL A 147 62.11 -8.01 6.74
C VAL A 147 60.80 -7.22 6.67
N ALA A 148 60.69 -6.19 7.50
CA ALA A 148 59.46 -5.39 7.66
C ALA A 148 59.04 -4.62 6.38
N ASN A 149 59.97 -4.39 5.45
CA ASN A 149 59.72 -3.72 4.18
C ASN A 149 58.79 -4.52 3.23
N LEU A 150 58.63 -5.82 3.44
CA LEU A 150 57.77 -6.69 2.63
C LEU A 150 56.32 -6.77 3.14
N LYS A 151 56.00 -6.07 4.24
CA LYS A 151 54.69 -6.17 4.88
C LYS A 151 53.57 -5.58 4.03
N ILE A 152 52.45 -6.28 4.02
CA ILE A 152 51.23 -5.83 3.35
C ILE A 152 50.33 -5.12 4.35
N ASN A 153 49.80 -3.96 3.97
CA ASN A 153 48.80 -3.23 4.75
C ASN A 153 47.37 -3.56 4.25
N PRO A 154 46.63 -4.48 4.90
CA PRO A 154 45.29 -4.87 4.45
C PRO A 154 44.28 -3.71 4.52
N THR A 155 44.46 -2.75 5.43
CA THR A 155 43.60 -1.56 5.54
C THR A 155 43.76 -0.65 4.31
N ALA A 156 44.97 -0.55 3.76
CA ALA A 156 45.22 0.24 2.54
C ALA A 156 44.53 -0.40 1.32
N ILE A 157 44.65 -1.72 1.17
CA ILE A 157 43.99 -2.50 0.11
C ILE A 157 42.47 -2.29 0.17
N ARG A 158 41.86 -2.43 1.35
CA ARG A 158 40.42 -2.22 1.52
C ARG A 158 39.99 -0.81 1.12
N ARG A 159 40.73 0.23 1.53
CA ARG A 159 40.37 1.62 1.19
C ARG A 159 40.36 1.84 -0.32
N ALA A 160 41.35 1.31 -1.04
CA ALA A 160 41.39 1.40 -2.50
C ALA A 160 40.23 0.63 -3.16
N ALA A 161 39.79 -0.49 -2.58
CA ALA A 161 38.68 -1.27 -3.14
C ALA A 161 37.31 -0.60 -2.97
N VAL A 162 37.11 0.21 -1.93
CA VAL A 162 35.81 0.86 -1.63
C VAL A 162 35.67 2.27 -2.22
N THR A 163 36.65 2.75 -2.98
CA THR A 163 36.53 4.01 -3.73
C THR A 163 35.70 3.80 -4.98
N GLY A 164 34.48 4.37 -5.03
CA GLY A 164 33.59 4.25 -6.18
C GLY A 164 32.31 5.05 -6.03
N ARG A 165 31.56 5.17 -7.14
CA ARG A 165 30.27 5.87 -7.17
C ARG A 165 29.22 5.09 -6.37
N ARG A 166 28.54 5.78 -5.46
CA ARG A 166 27.46 5.21 -4.62
C ARG A 166 26.12 5.25 -5.34
N ALA A 167 25.24 4.32 -5.00
CA ALA A 167 23.85 4.38 -5.39
C ALA A 167 23.17 5.60 -4.76
N THR A 168 22.27 6.24 -5.50
CA THR A 168 21.49 7.38 -5.01
C THR A 168 20.30 6.86 -4.21
N ALA A 169 20.17 7.28 -2.96
CA ALA A 169 19.01 6.93 -2.14
C ALA A 169 17.73 7.57 -2.71
N PRO A 170 16.60 6.85 -2.77
CA PRO A 170 15.32 7.40 -3.20
C PRO A 170 14.77 8.40 -2.18
N ALA A 171 13.92 9.32 -2.64
CA ALA A 171 13.47 10.49 -1.86
C ALA A 171 12.67 10.14 -0.59
N ARG A 172 12.01 8.98 -0.56
CA ARG A 172 11.23 8.52 0.59
C ARG A 172 11.58 7.08 0.91
N LEU A 173 12.25 6.89 2.04
CA LEU A 173 12.56 5.58 2.60
C LEU A 173 11.81 5.42 3.93
N SER A 174 11.40 4.19 4.23
CA SER A 174 10.90 3.85 5.56
C SER A 174 12.03 3.91 6.58
N ALA A 175 11.70 4.10 7.86
CA ALA A 175 12.70 4.12 8.93
C ALA A 175 13.55 2.83 8.97
N ALA A 176 12.93 1.68 8.72
CA ALA A 176 13.62 0.39 8.65
C ALA A 176 14.62 0.34 7.48
N ALA A 177 14.23 0.83 6.30
CA ALA A 177 15.11 0.85 5.13
C ALA A 177 16.31 1.81 5.35
N ILE A 178 16.08 2.95 6.00
CA ILE A 178 17.15 3.89 6.39
C ILE A 178 18.14 3.21 7.35
N GLN A 179 17.64 2.44 8.32
CA GLN A 179 18.49 1.74 9.28
C GLN A 179 19.35 0.67 8.59
N ALA A 180 18.75 -0.11 7.68
CA ALA A 180 19.47 -1.11 6.89
C ALA A 180 20.56 -0.48 6.01
N ASP A 181 20.25 0.64 5.35
CA ASP A 181 21.22 1.40 4.53
C ASP A 181 22.40 1.87 5.37
N LYS A 182 22.15 2.46 6.55
CA LYS A 182 23.21 2.87 7.49
C LYS A 182 24.10 1.70 7.89
N MET A 183 23.53 0.52 8.16
CA MET A 183 24.30 -0.68 8.50
C MET A 183 25.18 -1.13 7.33
N LEU A 184 24.66 -1.17 6.11
CA LEU A 184 25.44 -1.54 4.91
C LEU A 184 26.56 -0.54 4.64
N LEU A 185 26.29 0.76 4.75
CA LEU A 185 27.30 1.81 4.56
C LEU A 185 28.40 1.77 5.65
N SER A 186 28.08 1.27 6.85
CA SER A 186 29.08 1.09 7.91
C SER A 186 30.14 0.04 7.55
N LEU A 187 29.82 -0.94 6.70
CA LEU A 187 30.78 -1.94 6.20
C LEU A 187 31.84 -1.30 5.28
N LEU A 188 31.46 -0.24 4.56
CA LEU A 188 32.33 0.46 3.62
C LEU A 188 33.14 1.60 4.27
N SER A 189 32.72 2.07 5.44
CA SER A 189 33.31 3.25 6.09
C SER A 189 34.60 2.92 6.85
N PRO A 190 35.65 3.78 6.76
CA PRO A 190 36.79 3.70 7.66
C PRO A 190 36.36 3.85 9.13
N GLY A 191 36.88 3.03 10.03
CA GLY A 191 36.43 2.95 11.44
C GLY A 191 35.04 2.33 11.65
N GLY A 192 34.40 1.81 10.60
CA GLY A 192 33.12 1.10 10.69
C GLY A 192 33.25 -0.37 11.12
N ALA A 193 32.17 -1.14 11.02
CA ALA A 193 32.06 -2.49 11.60
C ALA A 193 33.18 -3.48 11.19
N LEU A 194 33.80 -3.28 10.02
CA LEU A 194 34.89 -4.12 9.51
C LEU A 194 36.30 -3.53 9.71
N ASP A 195 36.43 -2.30 10.22
CA ASP A 195 37.74 -1.66 10.48
C ASP A 195 38.07 -1.78 11.98
N PRO A 196 39.05 -2.61 12.37
CA PRO A 196 39.40 -2.86 13.77
C PRO A 196 40.26 -1.73 14.34
N ARG A 197 39.83 -0.47 14.18
CA ARG A 197 40.45 0.61 14.94
C ARG A 197 40.00 0.46 16.39
N PRO A 198 40.91 0.53 17.37
CA PRO A 198 40.50 0.74 18.74
C PRO A 198 39.62 1.99 18.78
N ALA A 199 38.50 1.93 19.50
CA ALA A 199 37.73 3.13 19.81
C ALA A 199 38.70 4.18 20.38
N LEU A 200 38.52 5.46 20.02
CA LEU A 200 39.29 6.56 20.61
C LEU A 200 39.23 6.45 22.14
N GLY A 201 40.34 6.06 22.77
CA GLY A 201 40.44 5.82 24.22
C GLY A 201 40.53 4.35 24.68
N ALA A 202 40.49 3.36 23.78
CA ALA A 202 40.72 1.97 24.18
C ALA A 202 42.18 1.76 24.61
N PRO A 203 42.44 1.12 25.77
CA PRO A 203 43.79 0.92 26.27
C PRO A 203 44.59 0.06 25.28
N VAL A 204 45.65 0.65 24.72
CA VAL A 204 46.59 -0.08 23.87
C VAL A 204 47.39 -1.00 24.80
N GLY A 205 47.13 -2.30 24.72
CA GLY A 205 47.82 -3.31 25.52
C GLY A 205 49.33 -3.23 25.29
N GLY A 206 50.06 -2.79 26.31
CA GLY A 206 51.52 -2.72 26.27
C GLY A 206 52.18 -1.68 27.17
N ILE A 207 51.46 -0.67 27.69
CA ILE A 207 52.05 0.32 28.59
C ILE A 207 51.35 0.29 29.94
N ALA A 208 51.86 -0.56 30.84
CA ALA A 208 51.67 -0.39 32.27
C ALA A 208 52.44 0.86 32.74
N ALA A 209 51.94 2.06 32.42
CA ALA A 209 52.44 3.28 33.03
C ALA A 209 51.81 3.39 34.42
N ARG A 210 52.56 2.88 35.41
CA ARG A 210 52.42 3.32 36.81
C ARG A 210 52.63 4.83 36.86
N PHE A 211 51.57 5.62 36.73
CA PHE A 211 51.57 6.97 37.28
C PHE A 211 51.10 6.89 38.72
N SER A 212 52.06 6.62 39.61
CA SER A 212 51.91 6.96 41.01
C SER A 212 51.85 8.49 41.11
N LEU A 213 50.66 9.04 41.36
CA LEU A 213 50.53 10.39 41.92
C LEU A 213 51.02 10.36 43.37
N ARG A 214 52.34 10.44 43.55
CA ARG A 214 52.97 10.66 44.86
C ARG A 214 53.70 12.01 44.86
N GLY A 215 52.91 13.05 45.17
CA GLY A 215 53.27 14.23 45.96
C GLY A 215 54.41 15.17 45.52
N ARG A 216 54.11 16.47 45.44
CA ARG A 216 54.53 17.48 46.44
C ARG A 216 54.02 18.86 46.02
N GLY A 217 53.41 19.59 46.97
CA GLY A 217 52.97 20.96 46.78
C GLY A 217 54.04 22.01 47.05
N ARG A 218 53.70 23.27 46.76
CA ARG A 218 53.93 24.51 47.53
C ARG A 218 53.59 25.71 46.64
N GLY A 219 52.88 26.68 47.20
CA GLY A 219 52.44 27.93 46.57
C GLY A 219 51.06 28.29 47.04
#